data_AF-A0A0E4CU49-F1
#
_entry.id   AF-A0A0E4CU49-F1
#
_cell.length_a   1.000
_cell.length_b   1.000
_cell.length_c   1.000
_cell.angle_alpha   90.00
_cell.angle_beta   90.00
_cell.angle_gamma   90.00
#
_symmetry.space_group_name_H-M   'P 1'
#
loop_
_entity.id
_entity.type
_entity.pdbx_description
1 polymer ?
#
loop_
_entity_poly.entity_id
_entity_poly.type
_entity_poly.pdbx_seq_one_letter_code
_entity_poly.pdbx_strand_id
1 'polypeptide(L)' 'MATYIVNTNTKEVHKTAKVESRCRIEEIKPYHRIDTDNAQTYFTQGYNGCKWCYPEKNTG' A
#
# COMPACT_ATOMS: atom_id res chain seq x y z
N MET A 1 11.42 -5.39 9.26
CA MET A 1 10.35 -4.38 9.16
C MET A 1 9.81 -4.45 7.76
N ALA A 2 8.49 -4.49 7.57
CA ALA A 2 7.93 -4.56 6.22
C ALA A 2 8.21 -3.27 5.44
N THR A 3 8.62 -3.44 4.18
CA THR A 3 8.90 -2.33 3.24
C THR A 3 7.61 -1.73 2.67
N TYR A 4 6.52 -2.51 2.67
CA TYR A 4 5.23 -2.13 2.12
C TYR A 4 4.09 -2.52 3.05
N ILE A 5 3.03 -1.72 3.01
CA ILE A 5 1.75 -2.01 3.66
C ILE A 5 0.71 -2.07 2.56
N VAL A 6 0.01 -3.19 2.44
CA VAL A 6 -1.03 -3.39 1.45
C VAL A 6 -2.38 -3.26 2.13
N ASN A 7 -3.26 -2.45 1.54
CA ASN A 7 -4.66 -2.33 1.87
C ASN A 7 -5.48 -3.17 0.89
N THR A 8 -5.99 -4.33 1.33
CA THR A 8 -6.81 -5.21 0.48
C THR A 8 -8.23 -4.70 0.28
N ASN A 9 -8.70 -3.74 1.09
CA ASN A 9 -10.02 -3.13 0.94
C ASN A 9 -10.07 -2.17 -0.26
N THR A 10 -9.10 -1.26 -0.36
CA THR A 10 -9.02 -0.28 -1.47
C THR A 10 -8.10 -0.75 -2.60
N LYS A 11 -7.48 -1.93 -2.46
CA LYS A 11 -6.45 -2.45 -3.37
C LYS A 11 -5.29 -1.48 -3.58
N GLU A 12 -4.82 -0.87 -2.48
CA GLU A 12 -3.69 0.07 -2.49
C GLU A 12 -2.45 -0.53 -1.84
N VAL A 13 -1.29 -0.13 -2.36
CA VAL A 13 0.04 -0.47 -1.82
C VAL A 13 0.71 0.80 -1.33
N HIS A 14 1.09 0.81 -0.06
CA HIS A 14 1.80 1.90 0.60
C HIS A 14 3.27 1.54 0.79
N LYS A 15 4.18 2.50 0.61
CA LYS A 15 5.62 2.34 0.85
C LYS A 15 5.98 2.87 2.23
N THR A 16 6.42 2.02 3.16
CA THR A 16 6.62 2.37 4.58
C THR A 16 7.62 3.51 4.77
N ALA A 17 8.64 3.58 3.92
CA ALA A 17 9.65 4.63 3.93
C ALA A 17 9.13 6.05 3.56
N LYS A 18 7.94 6.17 2.97
CA LYS A 18 7.36 7.45 2.52
C LYS A 18 5.95 7.68 3.07
N VAL A 19 5.55 6.95 4.11
CA VAL A 19 4.20 7.08 4.69
C VAL A 19 4.04 8.48 5.27
N GLU A 20 2.91 9.10 4.93
CA GLU A 20 2.48 10.38 5.46
C GLU A 20 1.07 10.23 6.05
N SER A 21 0.62 11.18 6.86
CA SER A 21 -0.70 11.15 7.50
C SER A 21 -1.85 11.01 6.49
N ARG A 22 -1.66 11.51 5.25
CA ARG A 22 -2.64 11.39 4.16
C ARG A 22 -2.85 9.96 3.65
N CYS A 23 -1.92 9.04 3.93
CA CYS A 23 -2.05 7.64 3.56
C CYS A 23 -3.08 6.88 4.40
N ARG A 24 -3.51 7.44 5.55
CA ARG A 24 -4.55 6.86 6.42
C ARG A 24 -4.30 5.39 6.77
N ILE A 25 -3.04 5.01 6.96
CA ILE A 25 -2.64 3.61 7.21
C ILE A 25 -3.24 3.09 8.52
N GLU A 26 -3.41 3.96 9.51
CA GLU A 26 -4.02 3.62 10.80
C GLU A 26 -5.51 3.31 10.69
N GLU A 27 -6.18 3.78 9.63
CA GLU A 27 -7.58 3.46 9.34
C GLU A 27 -7.74 2.11 8.61
N ILE A 28 -6.63 1.51 8.15
CA ILE A 28 -6.65 0.18 7.55
C ILE A 28 -6.91 -0.85 8.64
N LYS A 29 -8.05 -1.53 8.54
CA LYS A 29 -8.42 -2.58 9.48
C LYS A 29 -7.40 -3.72 9.46
N PRO A 30 -7.13 -4.38 10.60
CA PRO A 30 -6.09 -5.42 10.69
C PRO A 30 -6.25 -6.56 9.68
N TYR A 31 -7.48 -6.96 9.38
CA TYR A 31 -7.79 -8.01 8.41
C TYR A 31 -7.70 -7.56 6.94
N HIS A 32 -7.55 -6.26 6.69
CA HIS A 32 -7.27 -5.69 5.37
C HIS A 32 -5.82 -5.23 5.21
N ARG A 33 -5.04 -5.27 6.28
CA ARG A 33 -3.66 -4.82 6.32
C ARG A 33 -2.72 -6.02 6.11
N ILE A 34 -1.87 -5.94 5.10
CA ILE A 34 -0.80 -6.91 4.88
C ILE A 34 0.53 -6.17 4.86
N ASP A 35 1.36 -6.40 5.87
CA ASP A 35 2.73 -5.92 5.92
C ASP A 35 3.63 -6.90 5.15
N THR A 36 4.26 -6.45 4.06
CA THR A 36 5.09 -7.29 3.16
C THR A 36 6.34 -6.56 2.67
N ASP A 37 7.39 -7.30 2.36
CA ASP A 37 8.58 -6.80 1.68
C ASP A 37 8.50 -6.93 0.15
N ASN A 38 7.50 -7.68 -0.35
CA ASN A 38 7.27 -7.88 -1.77
C ASN A 38 5.86 -7.40 -2.16
N ALA A 39 5.79 -6.19 -2.71
CA ALA A 39 4.56 -5.61 -3.26
C ALA A 39 4.31 -5.97 -4.75
N GLN A 40 5.29 -6.59 -5.44
CA GLN A 40 5.23 -6.77 -6.89
C GLN A 40 4.08 -7.66 -7.34
N THR A 41 3.77 -8.69 -6.55
CA THR A 41 2.65 -9.61 -6.77
C THR A 41 1.27 -8.95 -6.63
N TYR A 42 1.17 -7.84 -5.91
CA TYR A 42 -0.09 -7.11 -5.76
C TYR A 42 -0.36 -6.23 -6.97
N PHE A 43 0.67 -5.59 -7.52
CA PHE A 43 0.54 -4.83 -8.78
C PHE A 43 0.09 -5.73 -9.93
N THR A 44 0.56 -6.98 -10.01
CA THR A 44 0.08 -7.95 -11.01
C THR A 44 -1.37 -8.38 -10.79
N GLN A 45 -1.90 -8.23 -9.57
CA GLN A 45 -3.32 -8.47 -9.23
C GLN A 45 -4.21 -7.24 -9.45
N GLY A 46 -3.67 -6.15 -10.02
CA GLY A 46 -4.41 -4.91 -10.26
C GLY A 46 -4.52 -4.00 -9.03
N TYR A 47 -3.62 -4.14 -8.05
CA TYR A 47 -3.49 -3.15 -6.98
C TYR A 47 -2.71 -1.94 -7.50
N ASN A 48 -2.97 -0.78 -6.91
CA ASN A 48 -2.29 0.46 -7.26
C ASN A 48 -1.42 0.97 -6.11
N GLY A 49 -0.36 1.70 -6.44
CA GLY A 49 0.42 2.43 -5.45
C GLY A 49 -0.41 3.55 -4.84
N CYS A 50 -0.26 3.81 -3.56
CA CYS A 50 -0.92 4.94 -2.92
C CYS A 50 -0.42 6.25 -3.55
N LYS A 51 -1.35 7.13 -3.93
CA LYS A 51 -1.03 8.42 -4.60
C LYS A 51 -0.04 9.28 -3.82
N TRP A 52 -0.03 9.15 -2.49
CA TRP A 52 0.77 9.97 -1.59
C TRP A 52 2.16 9.37 -1.37
N CYS A 53 2.25 8.17 -0.79
CA CYS A 53 3.53 7.56 -0.45
C CYS A 53 4.15 6.71 -1.57
N TYR A 54 3.38 6.33 -2.60
CA TYR A 54 3.86 5.54 -3.72
C TYR A 54 3.27 5.98 -5.09
N PRO A 55 3.38 7.27 -5.47
CA PRO A 55 2.81 7.79 -6.72
C PRO A 55 3.41 7.11 -7.97
N GLU A 56 4.67 6.68 -7.90
CA GLU A 56 5.39 6.01 -8.99
C GLU A 56 4.73 4.69 -9.44
N LYS A 57 3.91 4.08 -8.57
CA LYS A 57 3.14 2.86 -8.87
C LYS A 57 1.63 3.09 -8.85
N ASN A 58 1.17 4.33 -8.75
CA ASN A 58 -0.24 4.69 -8.91
C ASN A 58 -0.57 4.77 -10.40
N THR A 59 -1.05 3.68 -10.99
CA THR A 59 -1.22 3.55 -12.45
C THR A 59 -2.66 3.68 -12.95
N GLY A 60 -3.64 3.82 -12.05
CA GLY A 60 -5.05 4.03 -12.42
C GLY A 60 -5.98 3.01 -11.79
#